data_AF-D4JUV4-F1
#
_entry.id   AF-D4JUV4-F1
#
_cell.length_a   1.000
_cell.length_b   1.000
_cell.length_c   1.000
_cell.angle_alpha   90.00
_cell.angle_beta   90.00
_cell.angle_gamma   90.00
#
_symmetry.space_group_name_H-M   'P 1'
#
loop_
_entity.id
_entity.type
_entity.pdbx_description
1 polymer ?
#
loop_
_entity_poly.entity_id
_entity_poly.type
_entity_poly.pdbx_seq_one_letter_code
_entity_poly.pdbx_strand_id
1 'polypeptide(L)'
;MDIQQIEEKFAAIQGNSTYLRVSEEHPLELYLGLNDQGQKTLRFNGVFTPVKIVGNALLIIKQVRTASGHSILFSFNSKENFTLFYKLCEDIINQTDACSPANGYVEIVNRYNLWKKMFYGRKDILSEDEIQGLIAELLFLKNNIFDLYGTTAGLNSWSGPEPTHKDFSHGNDWFEVKSISNNKPTVFISSIEQLESNSDGKLVVFHMEKMSPEFNGYSLNPLVEEIMNSFAMDSDRDLFLDKLSQAKYSYSEIYDNYVYNVVKMEKYRVTDNFPRFRHNDLPRGIVKVKYEIELSVIEKFKEI
;
A
#
# COMPACT_ATOMS: atom_id res chain seq x y z
N MET A 1 -13.75 2.13 -15.60
CA MET A 1 -14.38 3.44 -15.37
C MET A 1 -13.48 4.22 -14.42
N ASP A 2 -13.14 5.45 -14.76
CA ASP A 2 -12.26 6.30 -13.96
C ASP A 2 -13.01 7.16 -12.93
N ILE A 3 -12.29 7.78 -11.99
CA ILE A 3 -12.87 8.68 -10.97
C ILE A 3 -13.67 9.83 -11.59
N GLN A 4 -13.20 10.45 -12.68
CA GLN A 4 -13.90 11.57 -13.30
C GLN A 4 -15.30 11.15 -13.79
N GLN A 5 -15.39 9.99 -14.44
CA GLN A 5 -16.66 9.41 -14.89
C GLN A 5 -17.60 9.07 -13.71
N ILE A 6 -17.04 8.63 -12.57
CA ILE A 6 -17.80 8.36 -11.35
C ILE A 6 -18.39 9.67 -10.79
N GLU A 7 -17.58 10.72 -10.72
CA GLU A 7 -18.00 12.04 -10.27
C GLU A 7 -19.11 12.62 -11.14
N GLU A 8 -18.96 12.55 -12.47
CA GLU A 8 -19.97 13.00 -13.43
C GLU A 8 -21.30 12.24 -13.25
N LYS A 9 -21.25 10.91 -13.05
CA LYS A 9 -22.45 10.12 -12.76
C LYS A 9 -23.12 10.54 -11.46
N PHE A 10 -22.37 10.80 -10.39
CA PHE A 10 -22.97 11.30 -9.14
C PHE A 10 -23.56 12.70 -9.30
N ALA A 11 -22.91 13.59 -10.05
CA ALA A 11 -23.40 14.95 -10.31
C ALA A 11 -24.72 14.96 -11.10
N ALA A 12 -24.95 13.96 -11.96
CA ALA A 12 -26.19 13.80 -12.71
C ALA A 12 -27.39 13.37 -11.83
N ILE A 13 -27.17 12.93 -10.60
CA ILE A 13 -28.21 12.38 -9.73
C ILE A 13 -28.76 13.46 -8.80
N GLN A 14 -30.02 13.85 -9.03
CA GLN A 14 -30.66 14.98 -8.33
C GLN A 14 -31.60 14.54 -7.19
N GLY A 15 -31.92 13.25 -7.09
CA GLY A 15 -32.93 12.72 -6.16
C GLY A 15 -32.41 11.61 -5.27
N ASN A 16 -32.92 11.55 -4.03
CA ASN A 16 -32.69 10.41 -3.15
C ASN A 16 -33.31 9.14 -3.75
N SER A 17 -32.77 7.98 -3.36
CA SER A 17 -33.17 6.67 -3.89
C SER A 17 -33.06 6.54 -5.41
N THR A 18 -32.25 7.39 -6.04
CA THR A 18 -32.01 7.38 -7.49
C THR A 18 -30.63 6.80 -7.77
N TYR A 19 -30.57 5.90 -8.73
CA TYR A 19 -29.38 5.13 -9.09
C TYR A 19 -29.21 5.10 -10.61
N LEU A 20 -27.98 5.28 -11.07
CA LEU A 20 -27.58 5.14 -12.47
C LEU A 20 -26.70 3.91 -12.62
N ARG A 21 -26.96 3.11 -13.65
CA ARG A 21 -26.13 1.95 -13.96
C ARG A 21 -24.71 2.43 -14.31
N VAL A 22 -23.71 1.72 -13.83
CA VAL A 22 -22.29 2.03 -14.09
C VAL A 22 -22.01 1.93 -15.59
N SER A 23 -22.29 0.78 -16.19
CA SER A 23 -22.24 0.54 -17.63
C SER A 23 -23.20 -0.57 -18.02
N GLU A 24 -23.77 -0.49 -19.22
CA GLU A 24 -24.57 -1.58 -19.81
C GLU A 24 -23.69 -2.78 -20.20
N GLU A 25 -22.41 -2.54 -20.49
CA GLU A 25 -21.43 -3.55 -20.89
C GLU A 25 -20.80 -4.28 -19.72
N HIS A 26 -20.83 -3.71 -18.51
CA HIS A 26 -20.26 -4.33 -17.32
C HIS A 26 -21.04 -5.60 -16.95
N PRO A 27 -20.36 -6.73 -16.67
CA PRO A 27 -21.00 -8.03 -16.46
C PRO A 27 -21.86 -8.10 -15.19
N LEU A 28 -21.55 -7.26 -14.20
CA LEU A 28 -22.33 -7.12 -12.97
C LEU A 28 -23.31 -5.94 -13.05
N GLU A 29 -24.49 -6.08 -12.42
CA GLU A 29 -25.46 -4.99 -12.25
C GLU A 29 -25.01 -4.03 -11.13
N LEU A 30 -24.01 -3.19 -11.45
CA LEU A 30 -23.50 -2.14 -10.57
C LEU A 30 -24.19 -0.80 -10.86
N TYR A 31 -24.48 -0.06 -9.79
CA TYR A 31 -25.11 1.25 -9.84
C TYR A 31 -24.46 2.24 -8.87
N LEU A 32 -24.33 3.48 -9.31
CA LEU A 32 -23.96 4.63 -8.48
C LEU A 32 -25.20 5.47 -8.21
N GLY A 33 -25.43 5.89 -6.97
CA GLY A 33 -26.66 6.59 -6.62
C GLY A 33 -26.69 7.22 -5.24
N LEU A 34 -27.81 7.86 -4.93
CA LEU A 34 -28.10 8.37 -3.60
C LEU A 34 -29.07 7.41 -2.92
N ASN A 35 -28.80 7.02 -1.66
CA ASN A 35 -29.77 6.27 -0.87
C ASN A 35 -30.95 7.17 -0.42
N ASP A 36 -31.84 6.62 0.39
CA ASP A 36 -33.00 7.33 0.96
C ASP A 36 -32.61 8.55 1.81
N GLN A 37 -31.41 8.52 2.41
CA GLN A 37 -30.85 9.61 3.21
C GLN A 37 -30.00 10.61 2.40
N GLY A 38 -29.89 10.42 1.07
CA GLY A 38 -29.08 11.27 0.21
C GLY A 38 -27.58 10.98 0.27
N GLN A 39 -27.16 9.84 0.83
CA GLN A 39 -25.77 9.44 0.88
C GLN A 39 -25.34 8.78 -0.44
N LYS A 40 -24.18 9.16 -0.95
CA LYS A 40 -23.57 8.52 -2.12
C LYS A 40 -23.36 7.04 -1.84
N THR A 41 -23.77 6.21 -2.80
CA THR A 41 -23.92 4.77 -2.62
C THR A 41 -23.51 4.02 -3.88
N LEU A 42 -22.62 3.04 -3.74
CA LEU A 42 -22.39 2.00 -4.73
C LEU A 42 -23.31 0.83 -4.39
N ARG A 43 -24.06 0.35 -5.38
CA ARG A 43 -25.03 -0.74 -5.24
C ARG A 43 -24.71 -1.84 -6.24
N PHE A 44 -24.74 -3.08 -5.77
CA PHE A 44 -24.71 -4.27 -6.60
C PHE A 44 -26.02 -5.05 -6.45
N ASN A 45 -26.59 -5.48 -7.57
CA ASN A 45 -27.72 -6.41 -7.62
C ASN A 45 -27.27 -7.75 -8.22
N GLY A 46 -27.72 -8.86 -7.64
CA GLY A 46 -27.43 -10.16 -8.21
C GLY A 46 -28.02 -11.32 -7.42
N VAL A 47 -27.81 -12.53 -7.93
CA VAL A 47 -28.16 -13.77 -7.23
C VAL A 47 -26.93 -14.26 -6.47
N PHE A 48 -26.93 -14.09 -5.16
CA PHE A 48 -25.84 -14.53 -4.27
C PHE A 48 -26.37 -14.95 -2.90
N THR A 49 -25.53 -15.63 -2.11
CA THR A 49 -25.81 -15.97 -0.71
C THR A 49 -25.17 -14.92 0.19
N PRO A 50 -25.95 -14.08 0.90
CA PRO A 50 -25.39 -13.03 1.75
C PRO A 50 -24.53 -13.57 2.89
N VAL A 51 -23.32 -13.06 3.04
CA VAL A 51 -22.48 -13.24 4.23
C VAL A 51 -22.60 -12.02 5.14
N LYS A 52 -22.29 -12.19 6.43
CA LYS A 52 -22.31 -11.07 7.39
C LYS A 52 -21.16 -10.11 7.08
N ILE A 53 -21.51 -8.91 6.64
CA ILE A 53 -20.56 -7.82 6.35
C ILE A 53 -20.90 -6.68 7.27
N VAL A 54 -19.90 -6.20 8.02
CA VAL A 54 -20.06 -5.09 8.96
C VAL A 54 -19.45 -3.85 8.34
N GLY A 55 -20.20 -2.75 8.34
CA GLY A 55 -19.71 -1.43 7.98
C GLY A 55 -18.58 -0.92 8.88
N ASN A 56 -18.16 0.31 8.64
CA ASN A 56 -17.27 1.05 9.52
C ASN A 56 -17.80 2.49 9.71
N ALA A 57 -17.02 3.37 10.35
CA ALA A 57 -17.43 4.75 10.58
C ALA A 57 -17.71 5.53 9.27
N LEU A 58 -17.07 5.14 8.16
CA LEU A 58 -17.15 5.80 6.85
C LEU A 58 -18.12 5.12 5.89
N LEU A 59 -18.40 3.83 6.03
CA LEU A 59 -19.22 3.05 5.10
C LEU A 59 -20.30 2.28 5.84
N ILE A 60 -21.55 2.63 5.55
CA ILE A 60 -22.74 1.89 5.98
C ILE A 60 -23.02 0.81 4.94
N ILE A 61 -23.04 -0.45 5.40
CA ILE A 61 -23.34 -1.60 4.56
C ILE A 61 -24.75 -2.09 4.83
N LYS A 62 -25.55 -2.19 3.77
CA LYS A 62 -26.90 -2.76 3.83
C LYS A 62 -27.04 -3.86 2.78
N GLN A 63 -27.55 -5.00 3.21
CA GLN A 63 -27.93 -6.09 2.31
C GLN A 63 -29.44 -6.27 2.38
N VAL A 64 -30.09 -6.38 1.21
CA VAL A 64 -31.55 -6.45 1.09
C VAL A 64 -31.91 -7.58 0.14
N ARG A 65 -32.89 -8.40 0.49
CA ARG A 65 -33.47 -9.37 -0.42
C ARG A 65 -34.39 -8.67 -1.42
N THR A 66 -34.25 -9.00 -2.69
CA THR A 66 -35.08 -8.46 -3.78
C THR A 66 -35.92 -9.58 -4.41
N ALA A 67 -36.80 -9.23 -5.35
CA ALA A 67 -37.59 -10.22 -6.08
C ALA A 67 -36.73 -11.16 -6.95
N SER A 68 -35.60 -10.66 -7.45
CA SER A 68 -34.69 -11.36 -8.37
C SER A 68 -33.41 -11.89 -7.70
N GLY A 69 -33.22 -11.68 -6.39
CA GLY A 69 -32.01 -12.10 -5.69
C GLY A 69 -31.76 -11.23 -4.46
N HIS A 70 -30.63 -10.56 -4.44
CA HIS A 70 -30.19 -9.69 -3.35
C HIS A 70 -29.56 -8.41 -3.90
N SER A 71 -29.56 -7.37 -3.07
CA SER A 71 -28.80 -6.14 -3.26
C SER A 71 -27.85 -5.94 -2.10
N ILE A 72 -26.63 -5.52 -2.38
CA ILE A 72 -25.69 -4.98 -1.38
C ILE A 72 -25.40 -3.52 -1.71
N LEU A 73 -25.40 -2.68 -0.68
CA LEU A 73 -25.24 -1.23 -0.78
C LEU A 73 -24.08 -0.80 0.12
N PHE A 74 -23.14 -0.04 -0.46
CA PHE A 74 -22.02 0.61 0.22
C PHE A 74 -22.30 2.11 0.23
N SER A 75 -22.89 2.62 1.31
CA SER A 75 -23.25 4.04 1.46
C SER A 75 -22.19 4.80 2.24
N PHE A 76 -21.69 5.90 1.70
CA PHE A 76 -20.69 6.73 2.37
C PHE A 76 -21.34 7.57 3.47
N ASN A 77 -20.84 7.40 4.69
CA ASN A 77 -21.35 8.01 5.91
C ASN A 77 -20.71 9.38 6.18
N SER A 78 -20.59 10.20 5.14
CA SER A 78 -20.15 11.59 5.21
C SER A 78 -20.81 12.40 4.09
N LYS A 79 -20.99 13.70 4.31
CA LYS A 79 -21.53 14.64 3.32
C LYS A 79 -20.43 15.35 2.53
N GLU A 80 -19.18 15.17 2.91
CA GLU A 80 -18.00 15.85 2.35
C GLU A 80 -16.83 14.86 2.25
N ASN A 81 -15.81 15.23 1.45
CA ASN A 81 -14.60 14.45 1.19
C ASN A 81 -14.89 13.04 0.65
N PHE A 82 -15.32 12.97 -0.61
CA PHE A 82 -15.73 11.73 -1.27
C PHE A 82 -14.63 10.99 -2.02
N THR A 83 -13.42 11.55 -2.11
CA THR A 83 -12.32 11.00 -2.91
C THR A 83 -12.06 9.53 -2.58
N LEU A 84 -11.98 9.22 -1.28
CA LEU A 84 -11.81 7.86 -0.77
C LEU A 84 -12.92 6.90 -1.24
N PHE A 85 -14.15 7.38 -1.21
CA PHE A 85 -15.31 6.62 -1.64
C PHE A 85 -15.31 6.42 -3.16
N TYR A 86 -14.87 7.41 -3.92
CA TYR A 86 -14.74 7.30 -5.38
C TYR A 86 -13.65 6.31 -5.77
N LYS A 87 -12.50 6.29 -5.08
CA LYS A 87 -11.47 5.27 -5.31
C LYS A 87 -11.95 3.87 -4.97
N LEU A 88 -12.71 3.69 -3.87
CA LEU A 88 -13.38 2.42 -3.59
C LEU A 88 -14.35 2.02 -4.71
N CYS A 89 -15.12 2.97 -5.25
CA CYS A 89 -16.04 2.70 -6.35
C CYS A 89 -15.29 2.31 -7.62
N GLU A 90 -14.28 3.07 -8.00
CA GLU A 90 -13.41 2.82 -9.15
C GLU A 90 -12.79 1.43 -9.06
N ASP A 91 -12.20 1.11 -7.91
CA ASP A 91 -11.59 -0.18 -7.66
C ASP A 91 -12.60 -1.34 -7.78
N ILE A 92 -13.73 -1.27 -7.08
CA ILE A 92 -14.75 -2.34 -7.17
C ILE A 92 -15.24 -2.50 -8.61
N ILE A 93 -15.50 -1.40 -9.32
CA ILE A 93 -15.98 -1.45 -10.70
C ILE A 93 -14.92 -2.09 -11.61
N ASN A 94 -13.67 -1.64 -11.54
CA ASN A 94 -12.63 -2.09 -12.45
C ASN A 94 -12.19 -3.53 -12.17
N GLN A 95 -12.10 -3.94 -10.90
CA GLN A 95 -11.71 -5.30 -10.54
C GLN A 95 -12.79 -6.33 -10.87
N THR A 96 -14.05 -5.90 -11.01
CA THR A 96 -15.16 -6.79 -11.36
C THR A 96 -15.52 -6.80 -12.85
N ASP A 97 -14.79 -6.05 -13.69
CA ASP A 97 -15.08 -5.92 -15.12
C ASP A 97 -14.86 -7.24 -15.90
N ALA A 98 -13.95 -8.09 -15.43
CA ALA A 98 -13.70 -9.42 -15.98
C ALA A 98 -14.39 -10.56 -15.20
N CYS A 99 -15.21 -10.24 -14.19
CA CYS A 99 -15.85 -11.25 -13.36
C CYS A 99 -17.09 -11.86 -14.02
N SER A 100 -17.30 -13.16 -13.79
CA SER A 100 -18.62 -13.75 -14.08
C SER A 100 -19.66 -13.28 -13.04
N PRO A 101 -20.96 -13.19 -13.42
CA PRO A 101 -22.02 -12.81 -12.48
C PRO A 101 -22.08 -13.68 -11.21
N ALA A 102 -21.69 -14.95 -11.31
CA ALA A 102 -21.68 -15.89 -10.17
C ALA A 102 -20.59 -15.56 -9.13
N ASN A 103 -19.46 -15.00 -9.57
CA ASN A 103 -18.32 -14.67 -8.70
C ASN A 103 -18.34 -13.21 -8.23
N GLY A 104 -19.11 -12.34 -8.89
CA GLY A 104 -19.10 -10.90 -8.63
C GLY A 104 -19.36 -10.51 -7.18
N TYR A 105 -20.28 -11.20 -6.49
CA TYR A 105 -20.52 -10.93 -5.06
C TYR A 105 -19.27 -11.17 -4.21
N VAL A 106 -18.56 -12.28 -4.45
CA VAL A 106 -17.36 -12.64 -3.68
C VAL A 106 -16.27 -11.60 -3.90
N GLU A 107 -16.04 -11.21 -5.16
CA GLU A 107 -15.03 -10.20 -5.50
C GLU A 107 -15.35 -8.84 -4.87
N ILE A 108 -16.59 -8.37 -4.96
CA ILE A 108 -17.03 -7.12 -4.32
C ILE A 108 -16.77 -7.13 -2.81
N VAL A 109 -17.08 -8.25 -2.15
CA VAL A 109 -16.88 -8.40 -0.71
C VAL A 109 -15.39 -8.44 -0.36
N ASN A 110 -14.57 -9.11 -1.18
CA ASN A 110 -13.12 -9.13 -1.02
C ASN A 110 -12.52 -7.74 -1.16
N ARG A 111 -12.86 -7.00 -2.23
CA ARG A 111 -12.42 -5.60 -2.42
C ARG A 111 -12.88 -4.72 -1.27
N TYR A 112 -14.14 -4.82 -0.83
CA TYR A 112 -14.61 -4.07 0.33
C TYR A 112 -13.82 -4.38 1.61
N ASN A 113 -13.55 -5.66 1.90
CA ASN A 113 -12.79 -6.04 3.08
C ASN A 113 -11.35 -5.54 3.03
N LEU A 114 -10.74 -5.55 1.84
CA LEU A 114 -9.42 -4.99 1.58
C LEU A 114 -9.38 -3.50 1.92
N TRP A 115 -10.29 -2.71 1.34
CA TRP A 115 -10.41 -1.29 1.61
C TRP A 115 -10.77 -0.99 3.06
N LYS A 116 -11.65 -1.80 3.64
CA LYS A 116 -12.00 -1.70 5.06
C LYS A 116 -10.75 -1.78 5.92
N LYS A 117 -9.86 -2.76 5.70
CA LYS A 117 -8.57 -2.87 6.41
C LYS A 117 -7.68 -1.63 6.19
N MET A 118 -7.59 -1.10 4.96
CA MET A 118 -6.84 0.12 4.67
C MET A 118 -7.38 1.38 5.39
N PHE A 119 -8.69 1.43 5.67
CA PHE A 119 -9.35 2.54 6.37
C PHE A 119 -9.25 2.47 7.90
N TYR A 120 -8.97 1.29 8.47
CA TYR A 120 -8.77 1.14 9.92
C TYR A 120 -7.33 1.54 10.30
N GLY A 121 -7.03 2.83 10.11
CA GLY A 121 -5.74 3.44 10.40
C GLY A 121 -5.83 4.59 11.39
N ARG A 122 -4.83 4.72 12.25
CA ARG A 122 -4.75 5.72 13.32
C ARG A 122 -4.74 7.15 12.73
N LYS A 123 -5.06 8.15 13.56
CA LYS A 123 -5.04 9.59 13.17
C LYS A 123 -3.67 10.11 12.77
N ASP A 124 -2.61 9.35 13.00
CA ASP A 124 -1.23 9.80 12.80
C ASP A 124 -0.79 9.47 11.37
N ILE A 125 -0.58 10.52 10.60
CA ILE A 125 -0.04 10.45 9.24
C ILE A 125 1.47 10.25 9.35
N LEU A 126 2.03 9.29 8.60
CA LEU A 126 3.48 9.14 8.37
C LEU A 126 4.14 10.49 8.06
N SER A 127 5.28 10.74 8.68
CA SER A 127 6.16 11.86 8.32
C SER A 127 6.70 11.71 6.89
N GLU A 128 7.19 12.80 6.30
CA GLU A 128 7.78 12.77 4.95
C GLU A 128 8.92 11.76 4.83
N ASP A 129 9.80 11.68 5.84
CA ASP A 129 10.90 10.71 5.88
C ASP A 129 10.37 9.26 5.96
N GLU A 130 9.31 9.02 6.73
CA GLU A 130 8.65 7.70 6.81
C GLU A 130 7.96 7.34 5.48
N ILE A 131 7.34 8.30 4.79
CA ILE A 131 6.74 8.10 3.45
C ILE A 131 7.83 7.73 2.45
N GLN A 132 8.92 8.50 2.40
CA GLN A 132 10.03 8.26 1.48
C GLN A 132 10.69 6.90 1.74
N GLY A 133 10.91 6.55 3.01
CA GLY A 133 11.46 5.26 3.43
C GLY A 133 10.57 4.09 3.01
N LEU A 134 9.26 4.18 3.29
CA LEU A 134 8.32 3.13 2.93
C LEU A 134 8.18 2.97 1.40
N ILE A 135 8.21 4.07 0.62
CA ILE A 135 8.27 4.00 -0.85
C ILE A 135 9.52 3.21 -1.29
N ALA A 136 10.69 3.45 -0.70
CA ALA A 136 11.91 2.72 -1.05
C ALA A 136 11.82 1.23 -0.74
N GLU A 137 11.30 0.87 0.44
CA GLU A 137 11.07 -0.52 0.81
C GLU A 137 10.08 -1.22 -0.13
N LEU A 138 8.96 -0.59 -0.44
CA LEU A 138 7.94 -1.15 -1.34
C LEU A 138 8.44 -1.31 -2.77
N LEU A 139 9.22 -0.35 -3.28
CA LEU A 139 9.87 -0.47 -4.58
C LEU A 139 10.89 -1.61 -4.60
N PHE A 140 11.66 -1.78 -3.53
CA PHE A 140 12.61 -2.88 -3.41
C PHE A 140 11.91 -4.24 -3.29
N LEU A 141 10.81 -4.30 -2.53
CA LEU A 141 9.95 -5.48 -2.41
C LEU A 141 9.48 -5.93 -3.79
N LYS A 142 8.85 -5.00 -4.52
CA LYS A 142 8.23 -5.25 -5.83
C LYS A 142 9.25 -5.57 -6.93
N ASN A 143 10.31 -4.77 -7.06
CA ASN A 143 11.20 -4.81 -8.22
C ASN A 143 12.46 -5.66 -8.01
N ASN A 144 12.67 -6.22 -6.81
CA ASN A 144 13.85 -7.03 -6.53
C ASN A 144 13.51 -8.28 -5.73
N ILE A 145 12.84 -8.13 -4.60
CA ILE A 145 12.61 -9.25 -3.68
C ILE A 145 11.63 -10.27 -4.26
N PHE A 146 10.57 -9.83 -4.94
CA PHE A 146 9.67 -10.74 -5.65
C PHE A 146 10.34 -11.51 -6.78
N ASP A 147 11.28 -10.90 -7.51
CA ASP A 147 12.04 -11.62 -8.55
C ASP A 147 13.02 -12.64 -7.94
N LEU A 148 13.60 -12.32 -6.78
CA LEU A 148 14.57 -13.20 -6.10
C LEU A 148 13.91 -14.42 -5.45
N TYR A 149 12.77 -14.24 -4.80
CA TYR A 149 12.17 -15.27 -3.94
C TYR A 149 10.77 -15.70 -4.36
N GLY A 150 10.18 -15.03 -5.36
CA GLY A 150 8.76 -15.15 -5.68
C GLY A 150 7.89 -14.29 -4.75
N THR A 151 6.65 -14.02 -5.15
CA THR A 151 5.76 -13.08 -4.46
C THR A 151 5.50 -13.45 -2.99
N THR A 152 5.07 -14.69 -2.73
CA THR A 152 4.72 -15.13 -1.37
C THR A 152 5.95 -15.17 -0.45
N ALA A 153 7.06 -15.79 -0.86
CA ALA A 153 8.25 -15.87 -0.01
C ALA A 153 8.93 -14.49 0.14
N GLY A 154 8.88 -13.65 -0.91
CA GLY A 154 9.36 -12.28 -0.86
C GLY A 154 8.57 -11.42 0.13
N LEU A 155 7.24 -11.51 0.13
CA LEU A 155 6.40 -10.82 1.10
C LEU A 155 6.68 -11.29 2.54
N ASN A 156 6.88 -12.60 2.74
CA ASN A 156 7.26 -13.14 4.04
C ASN A 156 8.65 -12.65 4.50
N SER A 157 9.56 -12.36 3.58
CA SER A 157 10.89 -11.85 3.89
C SER A 157 10.91 -10.38 4.33
N TRP A 158 9.88 -9.59 4.02
CA TRP A 158 9.80 -8.17 4.38
C TRP A 158 9.46 -8.02 5.86
N SER A 159 10.46 -7.66 6.66
CA SER A 159 10.39 -7.56 8.13
C SER A 159 10.56 -6.12 8.66
N GLY A 160 10.78 -5.14 7.78
CA GLY A 160 10.87 -3.71 8.14
C GLY A 160 9.71 -3.16 9.00
N PRO A 161 8.45 -3.60 8.78
CA PRO A 161 7.32 -3.20 9.63
C PRO A 161 7.30 -3.84 11.03
N GLU A 162 8.05 -4.93 11.22
CA GLU A 162 8.13 -5.65 12.48
C GLU A 162 9.24 -5.06 13.37
N PRO A 163 9.29 -5.33 14.69
CA PRO A 163 10.40 -4.93 15.56
C PRO A 163 11.65 -5.80 15.29
N THR A 164 12.00 -5.98 14.02
CA THR A 164 13.23 -6.62 13.59
C THR A 164 14.26 -5.55 13.25
N HIS A 165 15.51 -5.96 13.16
CA HIS A 165 16.60 -5.04 12.91
C HIS A 165 16.96 -4.91 11.43
N LYS A 166 16.29 -5.64 10.53
CA LYS A 166 16.53 -5.65 9.08
C LYS A 166 15.22 -5.43 8.34
N ASP A 167 15.27 -4.74 7.21
CA ASP A 167 14.08 -4.52 6.40
C ASP A 167 13.65 -5.79 5.65
N PHE A 168 14.61 -6.61 5.19
CA PHE A 168 14.33 -7.90 4.56
C PHE A 168 15.28 -8.99 5.05
N SER A 169 14.76 -10.20 5.26
CA SER A 169 15.57 -11.39 5.55
C SER A 169 14.96 -12.69 5.02
N HIS A 170 15.79 -13.52 4.38
CA HIS A 170 15.39 -14.83 3.88
C HIS A 170 16.57 -15.82 3.94
N GLY A 171 16.48 -16.83 4.80
CA GLY A 171 17.60 -17.74 5.06
C GLY A 171 18.80 -16.99 5.66
N ASN A 172 19.92 -16.97 4.94
CA ASN A 172 21.13 -16.22 5.35
C ASN A 172 21.24 -14.83 4.70
N ASP A 173 20.38 -14.53 3.73
CA ASP A 173 20.35 -13.23 3.05
C ASP A 173 19.58 -12.22 3.88
N TRP A 174 20.13 -11.01 3.99
CA TRP A 174 19.43 -9.87 4.58
C TRP A 174 19.77 -8.58 3.84
N PHE A 175 18.79 -7.67 3.84
CA PHE A 175 18.88 -6.38 3.19
C PHE A 175 18.40 -5.29 4.16
N GLU A 176 19.17 -4.21 4.21
CA GLU A 176 18.79 -2.95 4.86
C GLU A 176 18.56 -1.92 3.75
N VAL A 177 17.37 -1.35 3.66
CA VAL A 177 16.98 -0.38 2.66
C VAL A 177 17.01 1.02 3.26
N LYS A 178 17.62 1.96 2.54
CA LYS A 178 17.68 3.38 2.90
C LYS A 178 17.29 4.23 1.72
N SER A 179 16.51 5.27 1.98
CA SER A 179 16.25 6.35 1.03
C SER A 179 16.97 7.61 1.47
N ILE A 180 17.56 8.32 0.50
CA ILE A 180 18.18 9.61 0.71
C ILE A 180 17.82 10.56 -0.43
N SER A 181 17.92 11.86 -0.20
CA SER A 181 17.87 12.83 -1.29
C SER A 181 19.02 12.56 -2.27
N ASN A 182 18.79 12.72 -3.57
CA ASN A 182 19.75 12.35 -4.61
C ASN A 182 21.18 12.90 -4.39
N ASN A 183 21.29 14.14 -3.92
CA ASN A 183 22.58 14.80 -3.68
C ASN A 183 23.16 14.61 -2.27
N LYS A 184 22.53 13.77 -1.41
CA LYS A 184 23.07 13.53 -0.06
C LYS A 184 24.29 12.60 -0.17
N PRO A 185 25.47 13.01 0.33
CA PRO A 185 26.70 12.21 0.19
C PRO A 185 26.80 11.09 1.23
N THR A 186 25.86 11.04 2.16
CA THR A 186 25.87 10.13 3.30
C THR A 186 24.55 9.40 3.46
N VAL A 187 24.62 8.19 4.00
CA VAL A 187 23.47 7.39 4.43
C VAL A 187 23.42 7.32 5.95
N PHE A 188 22.23 7.51 6.53
CA PHE A 188 22.04 7.48 7.97
C PHE A 188 21.69 6.08 8.47
N ILE A 189 22.40 5.64 9.49
CA ILE A 189 22.18 4.38 10.21
C ILE A 189 21.67 4.73 11.61
N SER A 190 20.42 4.35 11.86
CA SER A 190 19.66 4.75 13.04
C SER A 190 19.93 3.88 14.28
N SER A 191 20.49 2.69 14.06
CA SER A 191 20.93 1.77 15.11
C SER A 191 21.98 0.80 14.58
N ILE A 192 22.81 0.25 15.48
CA ILE A 192 23.90 -0.68 15.15
C ILE A 192 23.36 -1.97 14.54
N GLU A 193 22.23 -2.42 15.06
CA GLU A 193 21.58 -3.66 14.70
C GLU A 193 21.16 -3.68 13.22
N GLN A 194 20.98 -2.51 12.58
CA GLN A 194 20.65 -2.40 11.16
C GLN A 194 21.71 -2.98 10.24
N LEU A 195 22.98 -2.86 10.60
CA LEU A 195 24.09 -3.42 9.81
C LEU A 195 24.84 -4.54 10.51
N GLU A 196 24.52 -4.85 11.76
CA GLU A 196 25.13 -5.97 12.48
C GLU A 196 24.54 -7.32 12.05
N SER A 197 25.41 -8.26 11.66
CA SER A 197 25.05 -9.66 11.40
C SER A 197 26.31 -10.53 11.42
N ASN A 198 26.10 -11.83 11.63
CA ASN A 198 27.12 -12.87 11.47
C ASN A 198 27.29 -13.31 10.01
N SER A 199 26.30 -13.04 9.15
CA SER A 199 26.38 -13.24 7.70
C SER A 199 26.58 -11.92 6.97
N ASP A 200 27.23 -11.99 5.81
CA ASP A 200 27.24 -10.89 4.85
C ASP A 200 25.81 -10.52 4.47
N GLY A 201 25.55 -9.24 4.30
CA GLY A 201 24.27 -8.76 3.78
C GLY A 201 24.43 -7.60 2.83
N LYS A 202 23.35 -6.87 2.60
CA LYS A 202 23.35 -5.78 1.63
C LYS A 202 22.71 -4.52 2.21
N LEU A 203 23.38 -3.40 2.04
CA LEU A 203 22.79 -2.08 2.23
C LEU A 203 22.33 -1.60 0.84
N VAL A 204 21.04 -1.33 0.71
CA VAL A 204 20.41 -0.84 -0.53
C VAL A 204 20.07 0.62 -0.33
N VAL A 205 20.65 1.50 -1.16
CA VAL A 205 20.46 2.95 -1.06
C VAL A 205 19.71 3.45 -2.29
N PHE A 206 18.51 3.98 -2.06
CA PHE A 206 17.72 4.69 -3.06
C PHE A 206 18.03 6.18 -3.00
N HIS A 207 18.44 6.74 -4.14
CA HIS A 207 18.58 8.17 -4.34
C HIS A 207 17.29 8.70 -4.96
N MET A 208 16.58 9.55 -4.22
CA MET A 208 15.29 10.07 -4.63
C MET A 208 15.28 11.59 -4.67
N GLU A 209 14.48 12.14 -5.58
CA GLU A 209 14.18 13.57 -5.66
C GLU A 209 12.69 13.78 -5.43
N LYS A 210 12.34 14.70 -4.52
CA LYS A 210 10.96 15.10 -4.35
C LYS A 210 10.53 15.95 -5.53
N MET A 211 9.40 15.60 -6.14
CA MET A 211 8.82 16.27 -7.29
C MET A 211 7.49 16.92 -6.93
N SER A 212 6.91 17.68 -7.86
CA SER A 212 5.56 18.19 -7.69
C SER A 212 4.53 17.05 -7.76
N PRO A 213 3.33 17.19 -7.17
CA PRO A 213 2.28 16.18 -7.22
C PRO A 213 1.86 15.75 -8.64
N GLU A 214 2.07 16.62 -9.64
CA GLU A 214 1.72 16.36 -11.05
C GLU A 214 2.80 15.60 -11.83
N PHE A 215 3.98 15.39 -11.23
CA PHE A 215 5.05 14.64 -11.87
C PHE A 215 4.70 13.15 -11.92
N ASN A 216 5.06 12.47 -13.02
CA ASN A 216 4.88 11.03 -13.17
C ASN A 216 5.97 10.25 -12.39
N GLY A 217 5.91 10.31 -11.06
CA GLY A 217 6.81 9.62 -10.13
C GLY A 217 6.07 8.63 -9.24
N TYR A 218 6.73 8.21 -8.16
CA TYR A 218 6.15 7.29 -7.19
C TYR A 218 5.53 8.05 -6.02
N SER A 219 4.29 7.71 -5.70
CA SER A 219 3.62 8.07 -4.45
C SER A 219 3.11 6.81 -3.76
N LEU A 220 2.85 6.93 -2.45
CA LEU A 220 2.68 5.76 -1.60
C LEU A 220 1.38 4.98 -1.89
N ASN A 221 0.23 5.65 -2.06
CA ASN A 221 -1.03 4.92 -2.27
C ASN A 221 -1.06 4.17 -3.61
N PRO A 222 -0.69 4.79 -4.77
CA PRO A 222 -0.66 4.06 -6.03
C PRO A 222 0.32 2.88 -6.02
N LEU A 223 1.47 3.03 -5.35
CA LEU A 223 2.44 1.93 -5.19
C LEU A 223 1.87 0.78 -4.35
N VAL A 224 1.18 1.09 -3.25
CA VAL A 224 0.49 0.09 -2.43
C VAL A 224 -0.57 -0.63 -3.26
N GLU A 225 -1.40 0.10 -4.01
CA GLU A 225 -2.44 -0.48 -4.87
C GLU A 225 -1.86 -1.37 -5.97
N GLU A 226 -0.77 -0.95 -6.59
CA GLU A 226 -0.07 -1.73 -7.62
C GLU A 226 0.44 -3.06 -7.05
N ILE A 227 1.10 -3.04 -5.88
CA ILE A 227 1.58 -4.26 -5.21
C ILE A 227 0.40 -5.14 -4.79
N MET A 228 -0.64 -4.55 -4.22
CA MET A 228 -1.88 -5.24 -3.84
C MET A 228 -2.50 -6.02 -5.00
N ASN A 229 -2.52 -5.41 -6.19
CA ASN A 229 -3.09 -6.00 -7.39
C ASN A 229 -2.17 -7.05 -8.05
N SER A 230 -0.89 -7.07 -7.69
CA SER A 230 0.06 -8.08 -8.19
C SER A 230 -0.07 -9.45 -7.49
N PHE A 231 -0.66 -9.50 -6.29
CA PHE A 231 -0.84 -10.76 -5.56
C PHE A 231 -1.90 -11.64 -6.23
N ALA A 232 -1.64 -12.94 -6.39
CA ALA A 232 -2.66 -13.88 -6.85
C ALA A 232 -3.57 -14.37 -5.71
N MET A 233 -3.01 -14.54 -4.51
CA MET A 233 -3.70 -15.12 -3.35
C MET A 233 -4.22 -14.04 -2.39
N ASP A 234 -5.45 -14.21 -1.92
CA ASP A 234 -6.03 -13.33 -0.90
C ASP A 234 -5.27 -13.39 0.44
N SER A 235 -4.60 -14.50 0.74
CA SER A 235 -3.73 -14.60 1.92
C SER A 235 -2.53 -13.66 1.86
N ASP A 236 -1.95 -13.46 0.67
CA ASP A 236 -0.79 -12.57 0.49
C ASP A 236 -1.24 -11.10 0.55
N ARG A 237 -2.41 -10.80 -0.03
CA ARG A 237 -3.10 -9.52 0.13
C ARG A 237 -3.32 -9.15 1.59
N ASP A 238 -3.86 -10.10 2.37
CA ASP A 238 -4.12 -9.92 3.78
C ASP A 238 -2.84 -9.71 4.59
N LEU A 239 -1.80 -10.53 4.35
CA LEU A 239 -0.51 -10.40 5.01
C LEU A 239 0.16 -9.05 4.70
N PHE A 240 0.09 -8.59 3.45
CA PHE A 240 0.67 -7.32 3.05
C PHE A 240 -0.02 -6.14 3.73
N LEU A 241 -1.36 -6.16 3.82
CA LEU A 241 -2.11 -5.14 4.57
C LEU A 241 -1.75 -5.13 6.07
N ASP A 242 -1.61 -6.31 6.68
CA ASP A 242 -1.22 -6.41 8.08
C ASP A 242 0.19 -5.84 8.31
N LYS A 243 1.13 -6.09 7.40
CA LYS A 243 2.48 -5.52 7.41
C LYS A 243 2.46 -4.00 7.20
N LEU A 244 1.68 -3.49 6.25
CA LEU A 244 1.50 -2.04 6.06
C LEU A 244 0.94 -1.36 7.32
N SER A 245 -0.04 -1.99 7.98
CA SER A 245 -0.58 -1.49 9.24
C SER A 245 0.49 -1.39 10.35
N GLN A 246 1.40 -2.37 10.42
CA GLN A 246 2.53 -2.35 11.35
C GLN A 246 3.54 -1.24 11.02
N ALA A 247 3.75 -0.96 9.74
CA ALA A 247 4.51 0.20 9.25
C ALA A 247 3.77 1.54 9.48
N LYS A 248 2.63 1.52 10.17
CA LYS A 248 1.73 2.66 10.44
C LYS A 248 1.15 3.29 9.17
N TYR A 249 1.20 2.60 8.04
CA TYR A 249 0.50 3.03 6.85
C TYR A 249 -1.00 2.83 7.02
N SER A 250 -1.75 3.85 6.62
CA SER A 250 -3.17 3.76 6.36
C SER A 250 -3.53 4.73 5.25
N TYR A 251 -4.44 4.33 4.38
CA TYR A 251 -4.75 5.13 3.21
C TYR A 251 -5.07 6.59 3.60
N SER A 252 -4.38 7.54 2.96
CA SER A 252 -4.62 8.98 3.12
C SER A 252 -4.24 9.69 1.82
N GLU A 253 -5.13 10.53 1.30
CA GLU A 253 -4.88 11.35 0.10
C GLU A 253 -3.66 12.27 0.24
N ILE A 254 -3.30 12.63 1.48
CA ILE A 254 -2.13 13.47 1.73
C ILE A 254 -0.86 12.80 1.19
N TYR A 255 -0.79 11.46 1.18
CA TYR A 255 0.36 10.74 0.64
C TYR A 255 0.53 10.89 -0.87
N ASP A 256 -0.54 11.17 -1.61
CA ASP A 256 -0.47 11.37 -3.06
C ASP A 256 0.23 12.70 -3.41
N ASN A 257 0.34 13.64 -2.45
CA ASN A 257 1.09 14.89 -2.62
C ASN A 257 2.62 14.71 -2.45
N TYR A 258 3.08 13.56 -1.97
CA TYR A 258 4.49 13.25 -1.80
C TYR A 258 4.95 12.35 -2.95
N VAL A 259 5.34 12.98 -4.06
CA VAL A 259 5.82 12.29 -5.26
C VAL A 259 7.34 12.29 -5.31
N TYR A 260 7.93 11.12 -5.53
CA TYR A 260 9.38 10.94 -5.63
C TYR A 260 9.79 10.35 -6.98
N ASN A 261 10.80 10.96 -7.60
CA ASN A 261 11.54 10.34 -8.70
C ASN A 261 12.71 9.53 -8.14
N VAL A 262 12.87 8.27 -8.55
CA VAL A 262 14.04 7.46 -8.20
C VAL A 262 15.12 7.72 -9.23
N VAL A 263 16.20 8.39 -8.81
CA VAL A 263 17.33 8.73 -9.70
C VAL A 263 18.23 7.52 -9.92
N LYS A 264 18.54 6.80 -8.83
CA LYS A 264 19.32 5.56 -8.86
C LYS A 264 19.08 4.73 -7.60
N MET A 265 19.42 3.46 -7.70
CA MET A 265 19.48 2.53 -6.58
C MET A 265 20.84 1.83 -6.60
N GLU A 266 21.51 1.83 -5.46
CA GLU A 266 22.86 1.29 -5.30
C GLU A 266 22.83 0.20 -4.22
N LYS A 267 23.48 -0.93 -4.48
CA LYS A 267 23.59 -2.04 -3.52
C LYS A 267 25.03 -2.18 -3.08
N TYR A 268 25.26 -2.19 -1.77
CA TYR A 268 26.57 -2.34 -1.17
C TYR A 268 26.63 -3.61 -0.33
N ARG A 269 27.65 -4.43 -0.56
CA ARG A 269 27.88 -5.65 0.23
C ARG A 269 28.42 -5.28 1.61
N VAL A 270 27.64 -5.62 2.63
CA VAL A 270 27.99 -5.41 4.04
C VAL A 270 28.72 -6.65 4.55
N THR A 271 30.05 -6.57 4.54
CA THR A 271 30.97 -7.61 5.03
C THR A 271 31.63 -7.18 6.34
N ASP A 272 32.53 -7.99 6.89
CA ASP A 272 33.37 -7.61 8.04
C ASP A 272 34.25 -6.38 7.79
N ASN A 273 34.62 -6.10 6.53
CA ASN A 273 35.42 -4.93 6.18
C ASN A 273 34.58 -3.67 5.89
N PHE A 274 33.25 -3.79 5.86
CA PHE A 274 32.35 -2.66 5.62
C PHE A 274 32.36 -1.71 6.83
N PRO A 275 32.31 -0.37 6.64
CA PRO A 275 32.30 0.57 7.76
C PRO A 275 30.97 0.52 8.53
N ARG A 276 30.92 -0.36 9.53
CA ARG A 276 29.80 -0.52 10.47
C ARG A 276 30.33 -0.63 11.89
N PHE A 277 29.45 -0.37 12.84
CA PHE A 277 29.68 -0.76 14.23
C PHE A 277 29.01 -2.11 14.50
N ARG A 278 29.61 -2.89 15.40
CA ARG A 278 29.02 -4.02 16.10
C ARG A 278 28.97 -3.70 17.59
N HIS A 279 28.15 -4.41 18.35
CA HIS A 279 28.08 -4.26 19.79
C HIS A 279 29.44 -4.44 20.47
N ASN A 280 30.26 -5.36 19.97
CA ASN A 280 31.61 -5.61 20.50
C ASN A 280 32.62 -4.50 20.17
N ASP A 281 32.33 -3.61 19.23
CA ASP A 281 33.19 -2.46 18.90
C ASP A 281 32.96 -1.29 19.86
N LEU A 282 31.87 -1.31 20.64
CA LEU A 282 31.47 -0.20 21.48
C LEU A 282 32.20 -0.19 22.84
N PRO A 283 32.68 0.99 23.28
CA PRO A 283 33.07 1.19 24.67
C PRO A 283 31.98 0.78 25.66
N ARG A 284 32.40 0.19 26.78
CA ARG A 284 31.50 -0.22 27.86
C ARG A 284 30.65 0.95 28.34
N GLY A 285 29.34 0.76 28.35
CA GLY A 285 28.35 1.76 28.79
C GLY A 285 27.64 2.50 27.65
N ILE A 286 28.09 2.34 26.40
CA ILE A 286 27.34 2.82 25.24
C ILE A 286 26.27 1.79 24.86
N VAL A 287 25.02 2.23 24.80
CA VAL A 287 23.85 1.37 24.53
C VAL A 287 23.12 1.70 23.23
N LYS A 288 23.40 2.86 22.62
CA LYS A 288 22.77 3.28 21.37
C LYS A 288 23.72 4.18 20.60
N VAL A 289 23.93 3.87 19.33
CA VAL A 289 24.71 4.68 18.40
C VAL A 289 23.89 4.94 17.14
N LYS A 290 23.98 6.17 16.67
CA LYS A 290 23.46 6.64 15.39
C LYS A 290 24.64 7.23 14.64
N TYR A 291 24.79 6.90 13.37
CA TYR A 291 25.95 7.33 12.59
C TYR A 291 25.58 7.49 11.12
N GLU A 292 26.43 8.18 10.38
CA GLU A 292 26.31 8.29 8.93
C GLU A 292 27.53 7.65 8.26
N ILE A 293 27.31 7.04 7.10
CA ILE A 293 28.36 6.48 6.26
C ILE A 293 28.45 7.34 5.00
N GLU A 294 29.64 7.83 4.68
CA GLU A 294 29.89 8.52 3.41
C GLU A 294 29.88 7.52 2.25
N LEU A 295 29.08 7.78 1.21
CA LEU A 295 28.90 6.85 0.09
C LEU A 295 30.19 6.70 -0.74
N SER A 296 30.95 7.80 -0.88
CA SER A 296 32.20 7.83 -1.68
C SER A 296 33.23 6.81 -1.18
N VAL A 297 33.28 6.54 0.13
CA VAL A 297 34.28 5.63 0.74
C VAL A 297 33.84 4.16 0.71
N ILE A 298 32.56 3.90 0.47
CA ILE A 298 32.01 2.54 0.34
C ILE A 298 31.83 2.07 -1.09
N GLU A 299 32.24 2.85 -2.09
CA GLU A 299 32.07 2.50 -3.51
C GLU A 299 32.73 1.16 -3.88
N LYS A 300 33.83 0.79 -3.21
CA LYS A 300 34.49 -0.52 -3.37
C LYS A 300 33.64 -1.72 -2.94
N PHE A 301 32.57 -1.51 -2.17
CA PHE A 301 31.63 -2.55 -1.74
C PHE A 301 30.40 -2.65 -2.65
N LYS A 302 30.28 -1.78 -3.65
CA LYS A 302 29.11 -1.73 -4.54
C LYS A 302 29.05 -2.99 -5.42
N GLU A 303 27.87 -3.58 -5.53
CA GLU A 303 27.60 -4.69 -6.45
C GLU A 303 27.44 -4.14 -7.88
N ILE A 304 27.96 -4.90 -8.86
CA ILE A 304 27.91 -4.59 -10.30
C ILE A 304 26.58 -5.04 -10.89
#